data_AF-A0AAU9UIZ6-F1
#
_entry.id   AF-A0AAU9UIZ6-F1
#
_cell.length_a   1.000
_cell.length_b   1.000
_cell.length_c   1.000
_cell.angle_alpha   90.00
_cell.angle_beta   90.00
_cell.angle_gamma   90.00
#
_symmetry.space_group_name_H-M   'P 1'
#
loop_
_entity.id
_entity.type
_entity.pdbx_description
1 polymer ?
#
loop_
_entity_poly.entity_id
_entity_poly.type
_entity_poly.pdbx_seq_one_letter_code
_entity_poly.pdbx_strand_id
1 'polypeptide(L)'
;MSLFDLLGFASAVTVRAKQLLQEVWRRGTTWDKGLPEDLTEEWKAWMTRLQSLNNVAIPRLYLEYSDAVNLQLHVFTDASESAYSAVLYWRATTPTDKVYLSLIIAKAKVAQVHKLLRALAVGSRWLEPTSIPRLELQAALMKARLAEAVLEEHPRKPDSKTYWTDSKTVLTWIKTGSWSYKL
;
A
#
# COMPACT_ATOMS: atom_id res chain seq x y z
N MET A 1 5.42 17.48 12.40
CA MET A 1 5.34 17.54 10.93
C MET A 1 4.05 16.83 10.51
N SER A 2 3.10 17.57 9.93
CA SER A 2 1.93 16.95 9.28
C SER A 2 2.25 16.85 7.79
N LEU A 3 2.32 15.64 7.25
CA LEU A 3 2.41 15.42 5.81
C LEU A 3 1.00 15.15 5.29
N PHE A 4 0.49 16.05 4.46
CA PHE A 4 -0.85 15.94 3.88
C PHE A 4 -0.77 15.20 2.55
N ASP A 5 -1.24 13.95 2.53
CA ASP A 5 -1.21 13.09 1.36
C ASP A 5 -2.49 12.25 1.28
N LEU A 6 -3.54 12.84 0.69
CA LEU A 6 -4.86 12.18 0.56
C LEU A 6 -4.84 11.02 -0.43
N LEU A 7 -4.08 11.16 -1.52
CA LEU A 7 -3.97 10.18 -2.61
C LEU A 7 -2.81 9.20 -2.41
N GLY A 8 -2.04 9.38 -1.34
CA GLY A 8 -0.98 8.47 -0.96
C GLY A 8 0.21 8.43 -1.93
N PHE A 9 0.47 9.49 -2.70
CA PHE A 9 1.62 9.53 -3.61
C PHE A 9 2.97 9.46 -2.89
N ALA A 10 3.03 9.97 -1.66
CA ALA A 10 4.19 9.85 -0.78
C ALA A 10 4.14 8.56 0.06
N SER A 11 3.19 7.63 -0.17
CA SER A 11 3.06 6.38 0.58
C SER A 11 4.34 5.56 0.62
N ALA A 12 5.10 5.53 -0.49
CA ALA A 12 6.37 4.80 -0.57
C ALA A 12 7.44 5.35 0.40
N VAL A 13 7.44 6.66 0.66
CA VAL A 13 8.38 7.29 1.59
C VAL A 13 7.84 7.21 3.02
N THR A 14 6.54 7.42 3.21
CA THR A 14 5.92 7.44 4.55
C THR A 14 5.80 6.06 5.17
N VAL A 15 5.66 4.99 4.38
CA VAL A 15 5.60 3.63 4.92
C VAL A 15 6.90 3.27 5.64
N ARG A 16 8.05 3.73 5.14
CA ARG A 16 9.34 3.53 5.82
C ARG A 16 9.41 4.26 7.16
N ALA A 17 8.91 5.49 7.22
CA ALA A 17 8.81 6.24 8.48
C ALA A 17 7.96 5.50 9.51
N LYS A 18 6.81 4.95 9.08
CA LYS A 18 5.92 4.16 9.93
C LYS A 18 6.57 2.86 10.40
N GLN A 19 7.39 2.22 9.56
CA GLN A 19 8.18 1.04 9.95
C GLN A 19 9.22 1.40 11.01
N LEU A 20 9.96 2.50 10.85
CA LEU A 20 10.91 2.98 11.85
C LEU A 20 10.22 3.28 13.18
N LEU A 21 9.06 3.95 13.14
CA LEU A 21 8.27 4.22 14.34
C LEU A 21 7.78 2.93 15.02
N GLN A 22 7.32 1.95 14.24
CA GLN A 22 6.95 0.63 14.75
C GLN A 22 8.14 -0.05 15.43
N GLU A 23 9.35 0.10 14.87
CA GLU A 23 10.58 -0.45 15.44
C GLU A 23 10.97 0.23 16.76
N VAL A 24 10.83 1.56 16.86
CA VAL A 24 11.07 2.30 18.11
C VAL A 24 10.15 1.79 19.21
N TRP A 25 8.86 1.64 18.90
CA TRP A 25 7.88 1.09 19.85
C TRP A 25 8.18 -0.36 20.21
N ARG A 26 8.64 -1.16 19.24
CA ARG A 26 9.06 -2.54 19.44
C ARG A 26 10.19 -2.64 20.46
N ARG A 27 11.12 -1.69 20.46
CA ARG A 27 12.25 -1.64 21.42
C ARG A 27 11.89 -1.06 22.78
N GLY A 28 10.64 -0.61 22.98
CA GLY A 28 10.18 -0.06 24.25
C GLY A 28 10.91 1.24 24.66
N THR A 29 11.47 1.98 23.70
CA THR A 29 12.15 3.25 23.98
C THR A 29 11.12 4.26 24.48
N THR A 30 11.35 4.79 25.68
CA THR A 30 10.49 5.83 26.25
C THR A 30 10.74 7.16 25.56
N TRP A 31 9.73 8.04 25.56
CA TRP A 31 9.75 9.30 24.81
C TRP A 31 10.87 10.27 25.24
N ASP A 32 11.37 10.09 26.47
CA ASP A 32 12.41 10.88 27.14
C ASP A 32 13.83 10.36 26.88
N LYS A 33 13.98 9.16 26.31
CA LYS A 33 15.29 8.57 26.00
C LYS A 33 15.67 8.77 24.53
N GLY A 34 16.95 9.04 24.31
CA GLY A 34 17.51 9.08 22.96
C GLY A 34 17.29 7.77 22.21
N LEU A 35 17.09 7.86 20.90
CA LEU A 35 16.98 6.67 20.05
C LEU A 35 18.32 5.91 20.03
N PRO A 36 18.27 4.58 19.93
CA PRO A 36 19.44 3.77 19.60
C PRO A 36 20.17 4.32 18.36
N GLU A 37 21.49 4.16 18.32
CA GLU A 37 22.34 4.75 17.29
C GLU A 37 21.97 4.26 15.89
N ASP A 38 21.69 2.97 15.74
CA ASP A 38 21.24 2.36 14.49
C ASP A 38 19.92 2.96 13.96
N LEU A 39 18.93 3.16 14.85
CA LEU A 39 17.66 3.80 14.48
C LEU A 39 17.84 5.28 14.16
N THR A 40 18.79 5.94 14.83
CA THR A 40 19.11 7.34 14.58
C THR A 40 19.72 7.52 13.19
N GLU A 41 20.63 6.64 12.78
CA GLU A 41 21.21 6.64 11.44
C GLU A 41 20.16 6.38 10.37
N GLU A 42 19.31 5.37 10.55
CA GLU A 42 18.22 5.08 9.62
C GLU A 42 17.21 6.24 9.52
N TRP A 43 16.90 6.88 10.65
CA TRP A 43 16.01 8.05 10.69
C TRP A 43 16.61 9.24 9.94
N LYS A 44 17.91 9.52 10.13
CA LYS A 44 18.63 10.56 9.38
C LYS A 44 18.65 10.26 7.88
N ALA A 45 18.95 9.02 7.49
CA ALA A 45 18.93 8.60 6.09
C ALA A 45 17.53 8.75 5.47
N TRP A 46 16.47 8.41 6.22
CA TRP A 46 15.10 8.61 5.79
C TRP A 46 14.77 10.11 5.63
N MET A 47 15.20 10.98 6.54
CA MET A 47 14.99 12.43 6.40
C MET A 47 15.67 13.01 5.14
N THR A 48 16.87 12.55 4.79
CA THR A 48 17.52 12.95 3.53
C THR A 48 16.70 12.49 2.32
N ARG A 49 16.15 11.27 2.34
CA ARG A 49 15.26 10.79 1.27
C ARG A 49 13.93 11.55 1.23
N LEU A 50 13.41 12.00 2.37
CA LEU A 50 12.21 12.82 2.44
C LEU A 50 12.41 14.15 1.69
N GLN A 51 13.60 14.74 1.76
CA GLN A 51 13.92 15.98 1.04
C GLN A 51 13.85 15.82 -0.48
N SER A 52 14.09 14.63 -1.03
CA SER A 52 13.99 14.40 -2.47
C SER A 52 12.55 14.49 -3.00
N LEU A 53 11.54 14.35 -2.12
CA LEU A 53 10.13 14.58 -2.51
C LEU A 53 9.85 16.02 -2.92
N ASN A 54 10.67 17.00 -2.49
CA ASN A 54 10.52 18.39 -2.93
C ASN A 54 10.74 18.55 -4.46
N ASN A 55 11.47 17.62 -5.07
CA ASN A 55 11.75 17.64 -6.51
C ASN A 55 10.72 16.85 -7.32
N VAL A 56 9.76 16.17 -6.67
CA VAL A 56 8.73 15.39 -7.33
C VAL A 56 7.55 16.30 -7.68
N ALA A 57 7.41 16.61 -8.96
CA ALA A 57 6.23 17.30 -9.47
C ALA A 57 5.17 16.28 -9.88
N ILE A 58 3.97 16.42 -9.31
CA ILE A 58 2.82 15.58 -9.65
C ILE A 58 1.84 16.44 -10.46
N PRO A 59 1.48 16.02 -11.69
CA PRO A 59 0.52 16.77 -12.48
C PRO A 59 -0.84 16.79 -11.77
N ARG A 60 -1.43 18.00 -11.65
CA ARG A 60 -2.73 18.18 -10.99
C ARG A 60 -3.88 17.52 -11.75
N LEU A 61 -3.76 17.42 -13.06
CA LEU A 61 -4.73 16.80 -13.96
C LEU A 61 -4.12 15.51 -14.52
N TYR A 62 -4.90 14.43 -14.49
CA TYR A 62 -4.57 13.24 -15.26
C TYR A 62 -4.55 13.62 -16.74
N LEU A 63 -3.40 13.52 -17.39
CA LEU A 63 -3.23 13.94 -18.78
C LEU A 63 -4.26 13.23 -19.68
N GLU A 64 -4.98 13.99 -20.50
CA GLU A 64 -5.73 13.52 -21.68
C GLU A 64 -6.68 12.31 -21.49
N TYR A 65 -7.28 12.11 -20.30
CA TYR A 65 -8.27 11.02 -20.11
C TYR A 65 -9.65 11.32 -20.73
N SER A 66 -9.95 12.58 -21.06
CA SER A 66 -11.19 12.98 -21.74
C SER A 66 -11.23 12.47 -23.17
N ASP A 67 -10.11 12.56 -23.88
CA ASP A 67 -10.00 12.18 -25.30
C ASP A 67 -9.52 10.73 -25.48
N ALA A 68 -9.37 9.99 -24.37
CA ALA A 68 -9.01 8.59 -24.40
C ALA A 68 -10.09 7.79 -25.14
N VAL A 69 -9.70 7.03 -26.16
CA VAL A 69 -10.55 6.08 -26.87
C VAL A 69 -10.73 4.80 -26.05
N ASN A 70 -9.69 4.43 -25.30
CA ASN A 70 -9.72 3.28 -24.40
C ASN A 70 -9.15 3.69 -23.05
N LEU A 71 -9.95 3.53 -21.99
CA LEU A 71 -9.58 3.84 -20.62
C LEU A 71 -9.62 2.57 -19.78
N GLN A 72 -8.46 2.17 -19.25
CA GLN A 72 -8.31 0.94 -18.47
C GLN A 72 -7.85 1.25 -17.06
N LEU A 73 -8.50 0.63 -16.08
CA LEU A 73 -8.09 0.69 -14.68
C LEU A 73 -7.23 -0.52 -14.34
N HIS A 74 -5.97 -0.26 -13.98
CA HIS A 74 -5.07 -1.30 -13.50
C HIS A 74 -4.81 -1.12 -12.01
N VAL A 75 -5.06 -2.17 -11.24
CA VAL A 75 -4.86 -2.14 -9.80
C VAL A 75 -3.86 -3.19 -9.38
N PHE A 76 -2.73 -2.73 -8.86
CA PHE A 76 -1.64 -3.57 -8.38
C PHE A 76 -1.69 -3.70 -6.88
N THR A 77 -1.24 -4.84 -6.37
CA THR A 77 -1.08 -5.06 -4.94
C THR A 77 0.12 -5.95 -4.70
N ASP A 78 0.79 -5.69 -3.60
CA ASP A 78 1.94 -6.46 -3.14
C ASP A 78 1.95 -6.46 -1.60
N ALA A 79 2.46 -7.54 -1.03
CA ALA A 79 2.58 -7.71 0.41
C ALA A 79 3.93 -8.34 0.77
N SER A 80 4.56 -7.76 1.78
CA SER A 80 5.74 -8.30 2.45
C SER A 80 5.45 -8.50 3.92
N GLU A 81 6.37 -9.16 4.63
CA GLU A 81 6.30 -9.29 6.09
C GLU A 81 6.27 -7.94 6.82
N SER A 82 6.77 -6.88 6.18
CA SER A 82 6.93 -5.56 6.78
C SER A 82 5.76 -4.61 6.47
N ALA A 83 5.15 -4.74 5.30
CA ALA A 83 4.10 -3.85 4.81
C ALA A 83 3.40 -4.48 3.61
N TYR A 84 2.15 -4.05 3.41
CA TYR A 84 1.38 -4.37 2.21
C TYR A 84 0.81 -3.09 1.61
N SER A 85 0.63 -3.10 0.30
CA SER A 85 0.23 -1.91 -0.45
C SER A 85 -0.66 -2.24 -1.64
N ALA A 86 -1.38 -1.23 -2.10
CA ALA A 86 -2.17 -1.26 -3.31
C ALA A 86 -2.02 0.06 -4.06
N VAL A 87 -1.93 -0.02 -5.38
CA VAL A 87 -1.67 1.12 -6.26
C VAL A 87 -2.56 1.03 -7.50
N LEU A 88 -3.22 2.14 -7.84
CA LEU A 88 -4.18 2.21 -8.93
C LEU A 88 -3.65 3.14 -10.02
N TYR A 89 -3.67 2.65 -11.26
CA TYR A 89 -3.24 3.39 -12.44
C TYR A 89 -4.35 3.48 -13.48
N TRP A 90 -4.45 4.65 -14.08
CA TRP A 90 -5.12 4.84 -15.36
C TRP A 90 -4.16 4.49 -16.49
N ARG A 91 -4.64 3.69 -17.45
CA ARG A 91 -4.04 3.53 -18.76
C ARG A 91 -5.01 4.06 -19.81
N ALA A 92 -4.64 5.16 -20.44
CA ALA A 92 -5.41 5.79 -21.50
C ALA A 92 -4.72 5.58 -22.85
N THR A 93 -5.48 5.17 -23.86
CA THR A 93 -5.02 5.13 -25.26
C THR A 93 -5.74 6.21 -26.05
N THR A 94 -4.97 7.08 -26.72
CA THR A 94 -5.50 8.16 -27.56
C THR A 94 -5.90 7.64 -28.95
N PRO A 95 -6.65 8.42 -29.76
CA PRO A 95 -6.95 8.07 -31.15
C PRO A 95 -5.69 7.90 -32.02
N THR A 96 -4.57 8.49 -31.60
CA THR A 96 -3.26 8.41 -32.25
C THR A 96 -2.41 7.23 -31.76
N ASP A 97 -3.03 6.29 -31.03
CA ASP A 97 -2.40 5.09 -30.45
C ASP A 97 -1.27 5.37 -29.44
N LYS A 98 -1.25 6.58 -28.85
CA LYS A 98 -0.34 6.89 -27.74
C LYS A 98 -0.93 6.39 -26.44
N VAL A 99 -0.09 5.76 -25.63
CA VAL A 99 -0.46 5.24 -24.32
C VAL A 99 0.06 6.17 -23.23
N TYR A 100 -0.85 6.61 -22.37
CA TYR A 100 -0.55 7.42 -21.20
C TYR A 100 -0.88 6.64 -19.94
N LEU A 101 0.03 6.71 -18.96
CA LEU A 101 -0.11 6.10 -17.66
C LEU A 101 -0.17 7.19 -16.59
N SER A 102 -1.16 7.12 -15.72
CA SER A 102 -1.33 8.08 -14.63
C SER A 102 -1.61 7.36 -13.32
N LEU A 103 -0.84 7.69 -12.28
CA LEU A 103 -1.05 7.17 -10.93
C LEU A 103 -2.25 7.88 -10.29
N ILE A 104 -3.28 7.13 -9.91
CA ILE A 104 -4.52 7.68 -9.35
C ILE A 104 -4.37 7.87 -7.84
N ILE A 105 -4.13 6.75 -7.17
CA ILE A 105 -4.06 6.65 -5.72
C ILE A 105 -3.14 5.47 -5.38
N ALA A 106 -2.35 5.65 -4.34
CA ALA A 106 -1.55 4.61 -3.72
C ALA A 106 -1.88 4.54 -2.24
N LYS A 107 -1.82 3.34 -1.66
CA LYS A 107 -2.03 3.16 -0.23
C LYS A 107 -1.09 2.09 0.27
N ALA A 108 -0.34 2.41 1.31
CA ALA A 108 0.52 1.46 2.00
C ALA A 108 0.14 1.39 3.48
N LYS A 109 0.16 0.17 4.03
CA LYS A 109 0.01 -0.09 5.47
C LYS A 109 1.17 -0.94 5.94
N VAL A 110 1.69 -0.58 7.12
CA VAL A 110 2.69 -1.39 7.81
C VAL A 110 2.00 -2.64 8.34
N ALA A 111 2.63 -3.80 8.13
CA ALA A 111 2.14 -5.06 8.66
C ALA A 111 2.30 -5.07 10.18
N GLN A 112 1.34 -5.64 10.89
CA GLN A 112 1.42 -5.71 12.35
C GLN A 112 2.49 -6.74 12.74
N VAL A 113 3.58 -6.27 13.37
CA VAL A 113 4.62 -7.15 13.91
C VAL A 113 4.15 -7.69 15.26
N HIS A 114 3.36 -8.77 15.24
CA HIS A 114 2.88 -9.41 16.47
C HIS A 114 3.96 -10.18 17.25
N LYS A 115 5.23 -10.15 16.82
CA LYS A 115 6.32 -10.92 17.44
C LYS A 115 6.56 -10.58 18.92
N LEU A 116 6.22 -9.37 19.40
CA LEU A 116 6.56 -8.91 20.76
C LEU A 116 5.43 -8.95 21.79
N LEU A 117 4.16 -9.07 21.37
CA LEU A 117 3.03 -9.30 22.31
C LEU A 117 3.03 -10.72 22.90
N ARG A 118 4.00 -11.56 22.52
CA ARG A 118 4.24 -12.88 23.11
C ARG A 118 4.86 -12.83 24.51
N ALA A 119 5.59 -11.77 24.86
CA ALA A 119 6.37 -11.74 26.10
C ALA A 119 5.64 -11.07 27.28
N LEU A 120 4.64 -10.22 27.02
CA LEU A 120 4.03 -9.37 28.05
C LEU A 120 2.55 -9.68 28.34
N ALA A 121 1.89 -10.49 27.53
CA ALA A 121 0.46 -10.75 27.68
C ALA A 121 0.20 -12.17 28.19
N VAL A 122 0.32 -12.36 29.50
CA VAL A 122 -0.26 -13.53 30.19
C VAL A 122 -1.79 -13.44 30.03
N GLY A 123 -2.37 -14.29 29.19
CA GLY A 123 -3.82 -14.40 29.02
C GLY A 123 -4.40 -13.91 27.68
N SER A 124 -3.60 -13.28 26.81
CA SER A 124 -4.07 -12.91 25.47
C SER A 124 -4.03 -14.11 24.53
N ARG A 125 -5.21 -14.70 24.31
CA ARG A 125 -5.54 -15.77 23.36
C ARG A 125 -4.77 -15.62 22.03
N TRP A 126 -3.68 -16.38 21.89
CA TRP A 126 -3.03 -16.82 20.65
C TRP A 126 -3.13 -15.87 19.44
N LEU A 127 -2.45 -14.71 19.47
CA LEU A 127 -2.21 -13.97 18.23
C LEU A 127 -1.06 -14.62 17.47
N GLU A 128 -1.39 -15.49 16.53
CA GLU A 128 -0.43 -16.04 15.59
C GLU A 128 0.14 -14.96 14.67
N PRO A 129 1.43 -15.05 14.29
CA PRO A 129 2.00 -14.16 13.30
C PRO A 129 1.17 -14.20 12.02
N THR A 130 0.83 -13.02 11.48
CA THR A 130 0.10 -12.95 10.21
C THR A 130 1.01 -13.52 9.12
N SER A 131 0.61 -14.66 8.55
CA SER A 131 1.36 -15.30 7.49
C SER A 131 1.37 -14.44 6.22
N ILE A 132 2.40 -14.60 5.39
CA ILE A 132 2.51 -13.88 4.11
C ILE A 132 1.23 -14.05 3.27
N PRO A 133 0.63 -15.24 3.11
CA PRO A 133 -0.63 -15.39 2.36
C PRO A 133 -1.80 -14.59 2.95
N ARG A 134 -1.86 -14.42 4.27
CA ARG A 134 -2.89 -13.58 4.91
C ARG A 134 -2.65 -12.09 4.63
N LEU A 135 -1.39 -11.65 4.63
CA LEU A 135 -1.03 -10.26 4.27
C LEU A 135 -1.33 -9.98 2.80
N GLU A 136 -1.00 -10.91 1.90
CA GLU A 136 -1.34 -10.83 0.47
C GLU A 136 -2.86 -10.76 0.26
N LEU A 137 -3.64 -11.55 1.01
CA LEU A 137 -5.10 -11.49 0.96
C LEU A 137 -5.65 -10.15 1.49
N GLN A 138 -5.06 -9.61 2.56
CA GLN A 138 -5.40 -8.27 3.06
C GLN A 138 -5.06 -7.16 2.05
N ALA A 139 -3.95 -7.30 1.34
CA ALA A 139 -3.55 -6.42 0.26
C ALA A 139 -4.58 -6.47 -0.88
N ALA A 140 -5.00 -7.68 -1.28
CA ALA A 140 -6.05 -7.88 -2.27
C ALA A 140 -7.39 -7.23 -1.85
N LEU A 141 -7.79 -7.35 -0.59
CA LEU A 141 -8.97 -6.67 -0.05
C LEU A 141 -8.83 -5.14 -0.09
N MET A 142 -7.67 -4.62 0.28
CA MET A 142 -7.38 -3.17 0.20
C MET A 142 -7.50 -2.69 -1.25
N LYS A 143 -6.93 -3.42 -2.19
CA LYS A 143 -7.02 -3.16 -3.62
C LYS A 143 -8.48 -3.10 -4.10
N ALA A 144 -9.32 -4.06 -3.71
CA ALA A 144 -10.72 -4.09 -4.12
C ALA A 144 -11.49 -2.86 -3.60
N ARG A 145 -11.32 -2.53 -2.31
CA ARG A 145 -11.97 -1.34 -1.70
C ARG A 145 -11.50 -0.02 -2.32
N LEU A 146 -10.21 0.09 -2.64
CA LEU A 146 -9.69 1.29 -3.31
C LEU A 146 -10.23 1.44 -4.72
N ALA A 147 -10.34 0.33 -5.46
CA ALA A 147 -10.92 0.34 -6.79
C ALA A 147 -12.39 0.75 -6.76
N GLU A 148 -13.17 0.21 -5.82
CA GLU A 148 -14.56 0.59 -5.61
C GLU A 148 -14.70 2.10 -5.33
N ALA A 149 -13.94 2.64 -4.38
CA ALA A 149 -13.95 4.07 -4.07
C ALA A 149 -13.57 4.94 -5.28
N VAL A 150 -12.52 4.57 -6.02
CA VAL A 150 -12.12 5.30 -7.24
C VAL A 150 -13.24 5.25 -8.28
N LEU A 151 -13.87 4.09 -8.45
CA LEU A 151 -14.96 3.92 -9.40
C LEU A 151 -16.20 4.70 -9.00
N GLU A 152 -16.52 4.84 -7.72
CA GLU A 152 -17.66 5.64 -7.26
C GLU A 152 -17.43 7.13 -7.51
N GLU A 153 -16.27 7.65 -7.11
CA GLU A 153 -15.93 9.07 -7.17
C GLU A 153 -15.66 9.58 -8.59
N HIS A 154 -15.19 8.73 -9.51
CA HIS A 154 -14.87 9.18 -10.87
C HIS A 154 -16.11 9.25 -11.77
N PRO A 155 -16.30 10.36 -12.52
CA PRO A 155 -17.44 10.53 -13.42
C PRO A 155 -17.36 9.58 -14.62
N ARG A 156 -16.18 9.45 -15.24
CA ARG A 156 -15.94 8.51 -16.35
C ARG A 156 -15.58 7.14 -15.78
N LYS A 157 -16.32 6.10 -16.19
CA LYS A 157 -16.01 4.71 -15.84
C LYS A 157 -14.99 4.11 -16.83
N PRO A 158 -14.14 3.17 -16.38
CA PRO A 158 -13.23 2.45 -17.26
C PRO A 158 -13.96 1.53 -18.22
N ASP A 159 -13.40 1.35 -19.41
CA ASP A 159 -13.81 0.32 -20.38
C ASP A 159 -13.39 -1.07 -19.90
N SER A 160 -12.26 -1.18 -19.20
CA SER A 160 -11.79 -2.45 -18.62
C SER A 160 -11.10 -2.26 -17.27
N LYS A 161 -11.16 -3.29 -16.42
CA LYS A 161 -10.59 -3.29 -15.07
C LYS A 161 -9.76 -4.56 -14.90
N THR A 162 -8.50 -4.41 -14.50
CA THR A 162 -7.61 -5.55 -14.23
C THR A 162 -6.99 -5.44 -12.85
N TYR A 163 -7.15 -6.50 -12.06
CA TYR A 163 -6.61 -6.60 -10.71
C TYR A 163 -5.38 -7.51 -10.70
N TRP A 164 -4.21 -6.94 -10.54
CA TRP A 164 -2.92 -7.64 -10.55
C TRP A 164 -2.52 -8.10 -9.15
N THR A 165 -2.01 -9.32 -9.05
CA THR A 165 -1.33 -9.88 -7.88
C THR A 165 -0.44 -11.02 -8.37
N ASP A 166 0.72 -11.17 -7.76
CA ASP A 166 1.69 -12.24 -7.99
C ASP A 166 1.45 -13.46 -7.08
N SER A 167 0.64 -13.31 -6.02
CA SER A 167 0.27 -14.40 -5.12
C SER A 167 -0.65 -15.42 -5.79
N LYS A 168 -0.07 -16.57 -6.17
CA LYS A 168 -0.83 -17.75 -6.63
C LYS A 168 -1.78 -18.28 -5.56
N THR A 169 -1.40 -18.16 -4.29
CA THR A 169 -2.21 -18.60 -3.15
C THR A 169 -3.50 -17.80 -3.07
N VAL A 170 -3.41 -16.47 -3.11
CA VAL A 170 -4.58 -15.58 -3.10
C VAL A 170 -5.45 -15.77 -4.33
N LEU A 171 -4.84 -15.93 -5.52
CA LEU A 171 -5.59 -16.21 -6.74
C LEU A 171 -6.38 -17.53 -6.64
N THR A 172 -5.77 -18.57 -6.08
CA THR A 172 -6.44 -19.84 -5.83
C THR A 172 -7.59 -19.64 -4.85
N TRP A 173 -7.36 -18.96 -3.73
CA TRP A 173 -8.40 -18.70 -2.71
C TRP A 173 -9.61 -17.96 -3.26
N ILE A 174 -9.38 -16.94 -4.08
CA ILE A 174 -10.46 -16.17 -4.71
C ILE A 174 -11.24 -17.04 -5.72
N LYS A 175 -10.55 -17.91 -6.47
CA LYS A 175 -11.18 -18.76 -7.50
C LYS A 175 -11.96 -19.94 -6.91
N THR A 176 -11.46 -20.54 -5.83
CA THR A 176 -12.03 -21.78 -5.27
C THR A 176 -13.26 -21.52 -4.39
N GLY A 177 -13.46 -20.28 -3.92
CA GLY A 177 -14.61 -19.91 -3.08
C GLY A 177 -14.50 -20.42 -1.64
N SER A 178 -15.25 -19.81 -0.71
CA SER A 178 -15.16 -20.10 0.73
C SER A 178 -15.60 -21.52 1.13
N TRP A 179 -16.30 -22.23 0.25
CA TRP A 179 -16.93 -23.53 0.52
C TRP A 179 -15.97 -24.73 0.47
N SER A 180 -14.78 -24.57 -0.11
CA SER A 180 -13.84 -25.68 -0.31
C SER A 180 -12.87 -25.88 0.86
N TYR A 181 -12.84 -24.94 1.81
CA TYR A 181 -11.99 -25.04 3.00
C TYR A 181 -12.78 -25.71 4.13
N LYS A 182 -12.68 -27.04 4.23
CA LYS A 182 -13.07 -27.73 5.46
C LYS A 182 -12.06 -27.36 6.56
N LEU A 183 -12.57 -26.76 7.63
CA LEU A 183 -11.87 -26.50 8.89
C LEU A 183 -11.42 -27.81 9.55
#